data_AF-W9QI91-F1
#
_entry.id   AF-W9QI91-F1
#
_cell.length_a   1.000
_cell.length_b   1.000
_cell.length_c   1.000
_cell.angle_alpha   90.00
_cell.angle_beta   90.00
_cell.angle_gamma   90.00
#
_symmetry.space_group_name_H-M   'P 1'
#
loop_
_entity.id
_entity.type
_entity.pdbx_description
1 polymer ?
#
loop_
_entity_poly.entity_id
_entity_poly.type
_entity_poly.pdbx_seq_one_letter_code
_entity_poly.pdbx_strand_id
1 'polypeptide(L)'
;MSMEVAVADGDNLLSSLQSLVNSLQLRIQKEKQLGGSSANSMESESGGTKTKKKKSKEKASGCDTSIMNHQCKRYVALKLMYFGQRFYGFASEAQMDPTVESELFGALKKTRLLVGDKKESQYSRCGRTDKGVSSVGQVVALFLRSNLTKAHSNHENSSEVISGEQLEGEIDYVRVLNRSLPNDIRVLGWCPVPIGFSARFSCLNREYKYFFWEESLNLLEMESAGKKFIGEHDFRNFCKMDALNVHNYRRCVSSFEISPTDSSVRTIKYFARFEGKQLWAIKIEGSAFLWHQVRCMVAVLFMIGQGFESPEVIDVLLDTDRTRRKPQYTMAPEIPLVLHSCEFENLKFNCSSEAGQALREHLTKQCQAYHLQAAIFQEALLACLPTSTDQSTSNNGAIKKKAAHIPLMSRPTERCDQEEAYVISNHHDIIHLPSFSVEVVETLMLQK
;
A
#
# COMPACT_ATOMS: atom_id res chain seq x y z
N MET A 1 -34.40 4.32 48.34
CA MET A 1 -33.20 5.19 48.41
C MET A 1 -32.21 4.95 47.27
N SER A 2 -32.65 4.55 46.07
CA SER A 2 -31.73 4.25 44.95
C SER A 2 -32.14 4.88 43.61
N MET A 3 -33.16 5.76 43.61
CA MET A 3 -33.60 6.49 42.41
C MET A 3 -33.27 7.98 42.45
N GLU A 4 -32.99 8.57 43.62
CA GLU A 4 -32.64 10.01 43.73
C GLU A 4 -31.17 10.30 43.43
N VAL A 5 -30.27 9.31 43.52
CA VAL A 5 -28.83 9.51 43.27
C VAL A 5 -28.48 9.56 41.78
N ALA A 6 -29.28 8.90 40.92
CA ALA A 6 -29.03 8.88 39.47
C ALA A 6 -29.46 10.16 38.73
N VAL A 7 -30.39 10.94 39.30
CA VAL A 7 -30.85 12.21 38.72
C VAL A 7 -29.82 13.32 38.96
N ALA A 8 -29.15 13.32 40.12
CA ALA A 8 -28.14 14.31 40.49
C ALA A 8 -26.86 14.27 39.63
N ASP A 9 -26.47 13.10 39.11
CA ASP A 9 -25.30 12.97 38.22
C ASP A 9 -25.60 13.39 36.77
N GLY A 10 -26.86 13.30 36.32
CA GLY A 10 -27.29 13.75 34.99
C GLY A 10 -27.27 15.27 34.84
N ASP A 11 -27.72 16.00 35.86
CA ASP A 11 -27.78 17.47 35.85
C ASP A 11 -26.39 18.13 35.93
N ASN A 12 -25.44 17.47 36.61
CA ASN A 12 -24.02 17.90 36.64
C ASN A 12 -23.32 17.72 35.29
N LEU A 13 -23.67 16.67 34.54
CA LEU A 13 -23.16 16.44 33.18
C LEU A 13 -23.74 17.44 32.17
N LEU A 14 -25.03 17.74 32.27
CA LEU A 14 -25.70 18.68 31.38
C LEU A 14 -25.19 20.12 31.59
N SER A 15 -25.01 20.54 32.84
CA SER A 15 -24.44 21.86 33.17
C SER A 15 -22.98 22.00 32.74
N SER A 16 -22.18 20.93 32.86
CA SER A 16 -20.79 20.90 32.39
C SER A 16 -20.70 20.99 30.86
N LEU A 17 -21.58 20.30 30.12
CA LEU A 17 -21.67 20.40 28.67
C LEU A 17 -22.12 21.79 28.21
N GLN A 18 -23.11 22.38 28.89
CA GLN A 18 -23.59 23.73 28.56
C GLN A 18 -22.49 24.79 28.76
N SER A 19 -21.70 24.65 29.83
CA SER A 19 -20.54 25.51 30.11
C SER A 19 -19.46 25.41 29.01
N LEU A 20 -19.19 24.18 28.55
CA LEU A 20 -18.22 23.93 27.47
C LEU A 20 -18.69 24.53 26.14
N VAL A 21 -19.97 24.39 25.79
CA VAL A 21 -20.56 24.97 24.57
C VAL A 21 -20.48 26.50 24.60
N ASN A 22 -20.81 27.13 25.74
CA ASN A 22 -20.73 28.59 25.89
C ASN A 22 -19.28 29.09 25.76
N SER A 23 -18.31 28.37 26.32
CA SER A 23 -16.87 28.69 26.21
C SER A 23 -16.37 28.61 24.76
N LEU A 24 -16.83 27.62 23.99
CA LEU A 24 -16.48 27.47 22.58
C LEU A 24 -17.13 28.55 21.72
N GLN A 25 -18.39 28.92 21.98
CA GLN A 25 -19.06 30.02 21.27
C GLN A 25 -18.35 31.36 21.50
N LEU A 26 -17.91 31.65 22.73
CA LEU A 26 -17.11 32.83 23.06
C LEU A 26 -15.78 32.87 22.31
N ARG A 27 -15.08 31.73 22.16
CA ARG A 27 -13.83 31.65 21.39
C ARG A 27 -14.05 31.92 19.90
N ILE A 28 -15.11 31.37 19.32
CA ILE A 28 -15.48 31.61 17.91
C ILE A 28 -15.82 33.08 17.67
N GLN A 29 -16.52 33.73 18.61
CA GLN A 29 -16.82 35.17 18.53
C GLN A 29 -15.55 36.03 18.61
N LYS A 30 -14.59 35.63 19.44
CA LYS A 30 -13.30 36.31 19.59
C LYS A 30 -12.44 36.18 18.33
N GLU A 31 -12.43 35.01 17.69
CA GLU A 31 -11.72 34.80 16.42
C GLU A 31 -12.35 35.58 15.26
N LYS A 32 -13.68 35.72 15.23
CA LYS A 32 -14.36 36.57 14.23
C LYS A 32 -14.07 38.06 14.38
N GLN A 33 -13.80 38.54 15.60
CA GLN A 33 -13.41 39.94 15.83
C GLN A 33 -11.93 40.22 15.50
N LEU A 34 -11.05 39.20 15.56
CA LEU A 34 -9.65 39.34 15.16
C LEU A 34 -9.40 39.17 13.64
N GLY A 35 -10.36 38.64 12.88
CA GLY A 35 -10.22 38.39 11.44
C GLY A 35 -10.74 39.50 10.50
N GLY A 36 -11.24 40.62 11.03
CA GLY A 36 -11.92 41.65 10.24
C GLY A 36 -11.18 42.99 10.19
N SER A 37 -10.03 43.07 9.53
CA SER A 37 -9.46 44.36 9.04
C SER A 37 -8.29 44.13 8.07
N SER A 38 -8.58 44.09 6.76
CA SER A 38 -7.83 44.76 5.68
C SER A 38 -8.11 44.12 4.32
N ALA A 39 -9.11 44.65 3.60
CA ALA A 39 -9.17 44.61 2.14
C ALA A 39 -10.24 45.59 1.63
N ASN A 40 -9.82 46.76 1.13
CA ASN A 40 -10.26 47.36 -0.15
C ASN A 40 -10.01 48.88 -0.15
N SER A 41 -9.24 49.35 -1.13
CA SER A 41 -9.78 50.12 -2.27
C SER A 41 -8.66 50.54 -3.24
N MET A 42 -8.92 50.30 -4.51
CA MET A 42 -8.25 50.89 -5.69
C MET A 42 -9.04 52.14 -6.11
N GLU A 43 -8.34 53.15 -6.63
CA GLU A 43 -8.68 53.98 -7.81
C GLU A 43 -7.53 55.01 -8.01
N SER A 44 -6.71 54.87 -9.06
CA SER A 44 -6.80 55.48 -10.41
C SER A 44 -6.13 56.87 -10.50
N GLU A 45 -5.09 57.01 -11.33
CA GLU A 45 -4.98 58.14 -12.27
C GLU A 45 -3.84 57.96 -13.29
N SER A 46 -4.09 58.53 -14.47
CA SER A 46 -3.38 58.43 -15.74
C SER A 46 -2.30 59.50 -15.93
N GLY A 47 -1.26 59.20 -16.71
CA GLY A 47 -0.38 60.22 -17.30
C GLY A 47 0.80 59.63 -18.08
N GLY A 48 0.84 59.86 -19.40
CA GLY A 48 1.87 59.32 -20.31
C GLY A 48 3.19 60.10 -20.33
N THR A 49 4.28 59.51 -20.84
CA THR A 49 4.81 59.68 -22.22
C THR A 49 6.29 59.21 -22.31
N LYS A 50 6.66 58.65 -23.49
CA LYS A 50 7.99 58.58 -24.16
C LYS A 50 8.97 57.41 -23.89
N THR A 51 8.91 56.45 -24.82
CA THR A 51 10.00 55.83 -25.62
C THR A 51 11.34 55.43 -24.96
N LYS A 52 11.66 54.12 -25.04
CA LYS A 52 12.89 53.57 -25.64
C LYS A 52 12.81 52.04 -25.84
N LYS A 53 13.12 51.58 -27.05
CA LYS A 53 13.22 50.16 -27.46
C LYS A 53 14.20 49.39 -26.55
N LYS A 54 13.79 48.23 -26.01
CA LYS A 54 14.72 47.17 -25.59
C LYS A 54 14.04 45.79 -25.66
N LYS A 55 14.73 44.85 -26.33
CA LYS A 55 14.34 43.45 -26.59
C LYS A 55 13.81 42.74 -25.32
N SER A 56 12.64 42.12 -25.42
CA SER A 56 12.08 41.23 -24.40
C SER A 56 12.87 39.91 -24.38
N LYS A 57 13.66 39.71 -23.32
CA LYS A 57 14.02 38.38 -22.82
C LYS A 57 12.93 38.00 -21.81
N GLU A 58 12.14 36.97 -22.13
CA GLU A 58 11.35 36.27 -21.12
C GLU A 58 12.28 35.73 -20.03
N LYS A 59 12.09 36.18 -18.80
CA LYS A 59 12.72 35.59 -17.63
C LYS A 59 11.93 34.35 -17.24
N ALA A 60 12.39 33.19 -17.68
CA ALA A 60 12.07 31.94 -17.01
C ALA A 60 12.67 32.00 -15.60
N SER A 61 11.83 31.93 -14.57
CA SER A 61 12.26 31.72 -13.19
C SER A 61 12.64 30.24 -13.00
N GLY A 62 13.73 29.81 -13.64
CA GLY A 62 14.39 28.54 -13.36
C GLY A 62 15.34 28.76 -12.19
N CYS A 63 15.07 28.13 -11.05
CA CYS A 63 16.08 27.97 -10.00
C CYS A 63 17.21 27.12 -10.60
N ASP A 64 18.41 27.71 -10.65
CA ASP A 64 19.61 27.09 -11.20
C ASP A 64 19.93 25.79 -10.44
N THR A 65 19.69 24.65 -11.09
CA THR A 65 19.91 23.31 -10.53
C THR A 65 21.40 23.01 -10.30
N SER A 66 22.30 23.82 -10.87
CA SER A 66 23.75 23.66 -10.70
C SER A 66 24.23 23.85 -9.26
N ILE A 67 23.52 24.61 -8.42
CA ILE A 67 23.88 24.85 -7.02
C ILE A 67 23.63 23.61 -6.14
N MET A 68 22.78 22.67 -6.56
CA MET A 68 22.47 21.46 -5.77
C MET A 68 23.54 20.36 -5.86
N ASN A 69 24.41 20.40 -6.87
CA ASN A 69 25.43 19.35 -7.06
C ASN A 69 26.56 19.37 -6.04
N HIS A 70 26.64 20.40 -5.19
CA HIS A 70 27.64 20.52 -4.11
C HIS A 70 27.10 20.16 -2.71
N GLN A 71 25.88 19.65 -2.61
CA GLN A 71 25.29 19.27 -1.33
C GLN A 71 25.80 17.90 -0.86
N CYS A 72 26.13 17.79 0.43
CA CYS A 72 26.47 16.50 1.02
C CYS A 72 25.26 15.57 0.93
N LYS A 73 25.52 14.31 0.56
CA LYS A 73 24.51 13.27 0.41
C LYS A 73 24.87 12.04 1.22
N ARG A 74 23.84 11.34 1.70
CA ARG A 74 23.95 10.09 2.44
C ARG A 74 23.01 9.06 1.87
N TYR A 75 23.47 7.81 1.83
CA TYR A 75 22.62 6.69 1.44
C TYR A 75 21.83 6.21 2.66
N VAL A 76 20.50 6.23 2.55
CA VAL A 76 19.60 5.90 3.66
C VAL A 76 18.55 4.90 3.22
N ALA A 77 18.05 4.11 4.16
CA ALA A 77 16.81 3.36 4.02
C ALA A 77 15.67 4.10 4.72
N LEU A 78 14.51 4.21 4.06
CA LEU A 78 13.28 4.75 4.61
C LEU A 78 12.27 3.62 4.79
N LYS A 79 11.67 3.51 5.98
CA LYS A 79 10.52 2.64 6.23
C LYS A 79 9.24 3.42 5.96
N LEU A 80 8.38 2.90 5.10
CA LEU A 80 7.17 3.54 4.61
C LEU A 80 5.93 2.74 5.01
N MET A 81 4.88 3.46 5.37
CA MET A 81 3.51 2.95 5.38
C MET A 81 2.65 3.71 4.37
N TYR A 82 1.65 3.02 3.84
CA TYR A 82 0.63 3.62 3.00
C TYR A 82 -0.66 2.80 2.96
N PHE A 83 -1.79 3.48 2.78
CA PHE A 83 -3.08 2.86 2.49
C PHE A 83 -3.29 2.80 0.97
N GLY A 84 -3.33 1.60 0.41
CA GLY A 84 -3.22 1.37 -1.03
C GLY A 84 -4.44 1.78 -1.86
N GLN A 85 -5.61 1.96 -1.23
CA GLN A 85 -6.91 2.02 -1.90
C GLN A 85 -6.99 3.02 -3.07
N ARG A 86 -6.35 4.19 -2.95
CA ARG A 86 -6.38 5.22 -4.00
C ARG A 86 -5.21 5.18 -4.99
N PHE A 87 -4.28 4.25 -4.84
CA PHE A 87 -3.04 4.19 -5.64
C PHE A 87 -3.07 3.06 -6.64
N TYR A 88 -2.47 3.29 -7.80
CA TYR A 88 -2.23 2.27 -8.84
C TYR A 88 -1.05 1.33 -8.51
N GLY A 89 -0.81 1.11 -7.22
CA GLY A 89 0.29 0.31 -6.68
C GLY A 89 1.45 1.17 -6.21
N PHE A 90 2.53 0.52 -5.82
CA PHE A 90 3.70 1.21 -5.30
C PHE A 90 4.52 1.88 -6.40
N ALA A 91 4.89 1.13 -7.44
CA ALA A 91 5.84 1.55 -8.46
C ALA A 91 5.22 2.48 -9.50
N SER A 92 5.93 3.55 -9.89
CA SER A 92 5.53 4.42 -10.99
C SER A 92 5.93 3.78 -12.33
N GLU A 93 5.05 2.96 -12.90
CA GLU A 93 5.24 2.27 -14.18
C GLU A 93 4.04 2.56 -15.11
N ALA A 94 4.27 2.61 -16.42
CA ALA A 94 3.23 2.74 -17.46
C ALA A 94 2.27 3.95 -17.35
N GLN A 95 2.78 5.12 -16.93
CA GLN A 95 1.99 6.38 -16.82
C GLN A 95 0.75 6.29 -15.91
N MET A 96 0.69 5.32 -15.01
CA MET A 96 -0.39 5.24 -14.04
C MET A 96 -0.10 6.12 -12.83
N ASP A 97 -0.98 7.07 -12.55
CA ASP A 97 -0.90 7.97 -11.41
C ASP A 97 -2.27 8.15 -10.72
N PRO A 98 -2.30 8.36 -9.40
CA PRO A 98 -1.15 8.44 -8.49
C PRO A 98 -0.61 7.05 -8.09
N THR A 99 0.72 6.96 -7.91
CA THR A 99 1.41 5.82 -7.28
C THR A 99 2.09 6.27 -6.00
N VAL A 100 2.36 5.34 -5.09
CA VAL A 100 3.07 5.69 -3.83
C VAL A 100 4.45 6.26 -4.12
N GLU A 101 5.14 5.69 -5.11
CA GLU A 101 6.46 6.15 -5.54
C GLU A 101 6.40 7.55 -6.17
N SER A 102 5.41 7.89 -6.98
CA SER A 102 5.33 9.22 -7.59
C SER A 102 5.09 10.30 -6.54
N GLU A 103 4.23 10.04 -5.56
CA GLU A 103 4.00 10.91 -4.40
C GLU A 103 5.26 11.07 -3.52
N LEU A 104 5.97 9.96 -3.26
CA LEU A 104 7.23 9.99 -2.51
C LEU A 104 8.28 10.86 -3.21
N PHE A 105 8.48 10.67 -4.51
CA PHE A 105 9.43 11.48 -5.29
C PHE A 105 8.97 12.93 -5.41
N GLY A 106 7.66 13.19 -5.50
CA GLY A 106 7.10 14.54 -5.41
C GLY A 106 7.45 15.22 -4.08
N ALA A 107 7.29 14.52 -2.96
CA ALA A 107 7.64 15.02 -1.63
C ALA A 107 9.15 15.26 -1.47
N LEU A 108 9.99 14.34 -1.96
CA LEU A 108 11.45 14.45 -1.95
C LEU A 108 11.95 15.67 -2.73
N LYS A 109 11.37 15.93 -3.91
CA LYS A 109 11.68 17.12 -4.73
C LYS A 109 11.22 18.41 -4.03
N LYS A 110 9.97 18.44 -3.54
CA LYS A 110 9.38 19.60 -2.86
C LYS A 110 10.16 20.02 -1.60
N THR A 111 10.71 19.04 -0.89
CA THR A 111 11.52 19.25 0.32
C THR A 111 13.01 19.46 0.04
N ARG A 112 13.42 19.45 -1.23
CA ARG A 112 14.83 19.54 -1.66
C ARG A 112 15.73 18.50 -0.97
N LEU A 113 15.20 17.30 -0.76
CA LEU A 113 15.96 16.16 -0.23
C LEU A 113 16.56 15.31 -1.33
N LEU A 114 15.92 15.25 -2.51
CA LEU A 114 16.50 14.62 -3.68
C LEU A 114 17.61 15.52 -4.24
N VAL A 115 18.84 15.00 -4.26
CA VAL A 115 19.99 15.65 -4.90
C VAL A 115 20.14 15.03 -6.28
N GLY A 116 19.95 15.84 -7.32
CA GLY A 116 19.97 15.37 -8.71
C GLY A 116 18.69 14.63 -9.12
N ASP A 117 18.81 13.76 -10.11
CA ASP A 117 17.69 13.00 -10.66
C ASP A 117 17.45 11.65 -9.95
N LYS A 118 16.27 11.06 -10.14
CA LYS A 118 15.91 9.72 -9.61
C LYS A 118 16.93 8.64 -9.98
N LYS A 119 17.58 8.75 -11.14
CA LYS A 119 18.62 7.81 -11.57
C LYS A 119 19.89 7.93 -10.73
N GLU A 120 20.24 9.15 -10.31
CA GLU A 120 21.45 9.45 -9.55
C GLU A 120 21.30 9.14 -8.05
N SER A 121 20.06 8.99 -7.58
CA SER A 121 19.77 8.68 -6.18
C SER A 121 20.00 7.20 -5.82
N GLN A 122 20.42 6.34 -6.74
CA GLN A 122 20.57 4.88 -6.53
C GLN A 122 19.34 4.25 -5.86
N TYR A 123 18.16 4.62 -6.36
CA TYR A 123 16.91 4.21 -5.76
C TYR A 123 16.67 2.70 -5.86
N SER A 124 16.34 2.06 -4.74
CA SER A 124 15.89 0.68 -4.66
C SER A 124 14.65 0.55 -3.75
N ARG A 125 13.84 -0.49 -3.97
CA ARG A 125 12.58 -0.76 -3.26
C ARG A 125 12.45 -2.24 -2.94
N CYS A 126 11.94 -2.56 -1.75
CA CYS A 126 11.89 -3.94 -1.28
C CYS A 126 10.90 -4.81 -2.06
N GLY A 127 9.69 -4.29 -2.27
CA GLY A 127 8.64 -4.95 -3.04
C GLY A 127 7.84 -3.97 -3.89
N ARG A 128 7.12 -4.50 -4.89
CA ARG A 128 6.10 -3.76 -5.63
C ARG A 128 4.75 -4.28 -5.16
N THR A 129 4.02 -3.49 -4.39
CA THR A 129 2.63 -3.83 -4.05
C THR A 129 1.73 -3.46 -5.23
N ASP A 130 0.74 -4.31 -5.47
CA ASP A 130 -0.25 -4.10 -6.55
C ASP A 130 -1.18 -2.93 -6.23
N LYS A 131 -1.96 -2.51 -7.24
CA LYS A 131 -3.06 -1.56 -7.06
C LYS A 131 -3.93 -1.94 -5.85
N GLY A 132 -4.24 -0.96 -5.01
CA GLY A 132 -5.09 -1.12 -3.83
C GLY A 132 -4.44 -1.79 -2.61
N VAL A 133 -3.28 -2.45 -2.76
CA VAL A 133 -2.60 -3.16 -1.67
C VAL A 133 -1.92 -2.17 -0.73
N SER A 134 -2.14 -2.34 0.58
CA SER A 134 -1.58 -1.47 1.62
C SER A 134 -0.23 -1.98 2.12
N SER A 135 0.48 -1.16 2.88
CA SER A 135 1.74 -1.54 3.51
C SER A 135 1.95 -0.79 4.82
N VAL A 136 2.52 -1.48 5.81
CA VAL A 136 3.07 -0.87 7.03
C VAL A 136 4.56 -1.17 7.22
N GLY A 137 5.19 -1.85 6.25
CA GLY A 137 6.56 -2.34 6.33
C GLY A 137 7.40 -2.18 5.07
N GLN A 138 6.94 -1.44 4.06
CA GLN A 138 7.70 -1.20 2.83
C GLN A 138 9.01 -0.47 3.16
N VAL A 139 10.08 -0.85 2.47
CA VAL A 139 11.39 -0.19 2.60
C VAL A 139 11.91 0.22 1.23
N VAL A 140 12.44 1.45 1.17
CA VAL A 140 13.20 1.96 0.03
C VAL A 140 14.57 2.39 0.49
N ALA A 141 15.55 2.39 -0.41
CA ALA A 141 16.85 2.99 -0.17
C ALA A 141 17.25 3.92 -1.31
N LEU A 142 17.85 5.06 -0.95
CA LEU A 142 18.26 6.10 -1.89
C LEU A 142 19.22 7.11 -1.23
N PHE A 143 19.97 7.84 -2.05
CA PHE A 143 20.75 8.98 -1.63
C PHE A 143 19.84 10.18 -1.39
N LEU A 144 19.97 10.78 -0.20
CA LEU A 144 19.31 12.03 0.17
C LEU A 144 20.33 13.07 0.60
N ARG A 145 19.95 14.34 0.48
CA ARG A 145 20.68 15.47 1.08
C ARG A 145 20.87 15.23 2.57
N SER A 146 22.08 15.47 3.06
CA SER A 146 22.47 15.33 4.47
C SER A 146 23.02 16.66 4.98
N ASN A 147 22.78 16.93 6.26
CA ASN A 147 23.41 18.06 6.97
C ASN A 147 24.83 17.73 7.45
N LEU A 148 25.20 16.45 7.46
CA LEU A 148 26.49 16.01 7.95
C LEU A 148 27.51 16.07 6.81
N THR A 149 28.42 17.04 6.93
CA THR A 149 29.61 17.12 6.08
C THR A 149 30.52 15.93 6.36
N LYS A 150 31.20 15.41 5.32
CA LYS A 150 32.12 14.25 5.37
C LYS A 150 33.39 14.46 6.23
N ALA A 151 33.32 15.18 7.34
CA ALA A 151 34.46 15.57 8.15
C ALA A 151 35.00 14.46 9.08
N HIS A 152 34.42 13.24 9.09
CA HIS A 152 34.84 12.18 10.02
C HIS A 152 35.04 10.77 9.44
N SER A 153 35.17 10.60 8.12
CA SER A 153 35.40 9.26 7.54
C SER A 153 36.77 9.13 6.85
N ASN A 154 37.84 9.14 7.64
CA ASN A 154 39.02 8.31 7.32
C ASN A 154 38.71 6.88 7.80
N HIS A 155 37.82 6.16 7.13
CA HIS A 155 37.66 4.71 7.32
C HIS A 155 37.16 4.11 6.01
N GLU A 156 38.09 3.94 5.07
CA GLU A 156 38.00 2.86 4.10
C GLU A 156 38.12 1.55 4.90
N ASN A 157 37.08 0.72 4.86
CA ASN A 157 36.95 -0.59 5.52
C ASN A 157 36.67 -0.60 7.03
N SER A 158 35.40 -0.42 7.42
CA SER A 158 34.80 -1.27 8.44
C SER A 158 33.27 -1.35 8.25
N SER A 159 32.73 -2.56 8.27
CA SER A 159 31.28 -2.85 8.33
C SER A 159 30.70 -2.53 9.72
N GLU A 160 31.19 -1.49 10.38
CA GLU A 160 30.82 -1.17 11.75
C GLU A 160 29.50 -0.39 11.80
N VAL A 161 28.68 -0.79 12.76
CA VAL A 161 27.41 -0.17 13.11
C VAL A 161 27.66 1.30 13.46
N ILE A 162 27.20 2.21 12.60
CA ILE A 162 27.18 3.65 12.84
C ILE A 162 26.44 3.91 14.16
N SER A 163 27.18 4.28 15.22
CA SER A 163 26.63 4.58 16.54
C SER A 163 25.76 5.83 16.50
N GLY A 164 24.74 5.91 17.37
CA GLY A 164 23.74 6.98 17.38
C GLY A 164 24.30 8.40 17.55
N GLU A 165 25.51 8.54 18.10
CA GLU A 165 26.23 9.82 18.26
C GLU A 165 26.63 10.42 16.90
N GLN A 166 26.81 9.62 15.85
CA GLN A 166 27.16 10.09 14.49
C GLN A 166 25.97 10.67 13.69
N LEU A 167 24.78 10.74 14.30
CA LEU A 167 23.55 11.21 13.66
C LEU A 167 23.03 12.55 14.22
N GLU A 168 23.68 13.08 15.25
CA GLU A 168 23.30 14.38 15.83
C GLU A 168 23.47 15.50 14.80
N GLY A 169 22.46 16.37 14.66
CA GLY A 169 22.44 17.44 13.66
C GLY A 169 22.01 17.02 12.24
N GLU A 170 21.74 15.74 12.01
CA GLU A 170 21.17 15.26 10.74
C GLU A 170 19.73 15.75 10.52
N ILE A 171 19.30 15.75 9.26
CA ILE A 171 17.93 16.07 8.88
C ILE A 171 16.96 15.03 9.48
N ASP A 172 15.92 15.53 10.15
CA ASP A 172 14.76 14.70 10.52
C ASP A 172 13.90 14.38 9.27
N TYR A 173 14.36 13.39 8.50
CA TYR A 173 13.71 12.97 7.25
C TYR A 173 12.24 12.59 7.48
N VAL A 174 11.92 11.96 8.62
CA VAL A 174 10.55 11.55 8.95
C VAL A 174 9.64 12.78 9.03
N ARG A 175 10.03 13.78 9.84
CA ARG A 175 9.27 15.00 10.03
C ARG A 175 9.17 15.82 8.75
N VAL A 176 10.28 15.96 8.01
CA VAL A 176 10.32 16.76 6.77
C VAL A 176 9.43 16.13 5.69
N LEU A 177 9.54 14.83 5.46
CA LEU A 177 8.76 14.14 4.43
C LEU A 177 7.28 14.07 4.79
N ASN A 178 6.93 13.74 6.03
CA ASN A 178 5.52 13.59 6.44
C ASN A 178 4.72 14.91 6.40
N ARG A 179 5.38 16.07 6.45
CA ARG A 179 4.72 17.38 6.23
C ARG A 179 4.37 17.63 4.75
N SER A 180 5.05 16.96 3.84
CA SER A 180 4.92 17.13 2.38
C SER A 180 4.09 16.02 1.75
N LEU A 181 4.12 14.82 2.33
CA LEU A 181 3.39 13.63 1.86
C LEU A 181 1.88 13.73 2.12
N PRO A 182 1.06 13.15 1.23
CA PRO A 182 -0.38 13.04 1.44
C PRO A 182 -0.70 12.17 2.66
N ASN A 183 -1.90 12.32 3.22
CA ASN A 183 -2.29 11.76 4.53
C ASN A 183 -2.21 10.23 4.65
N ASP A 184 -2.23 9.54 3.53
CA ASP A 184 -2.23 8.10 3.41
C ASP A 184 -0.86 7.52 3.03
N ILE A 185 0.19 8.35 2.99
CA ILE A 185 1.59 7.90 2.91
C ILE A 185 2.35 8.51 4.08
N ARG A 186 3.07 7.68 4.83
CA ARG A 186 3.94 8.13 5.92
C ARG A 186 5.28 7.42 5.91
N VAL A 187 6.34 8.17 6.13
CA VAL A 187 7.63 7.64 6.57
C VAL A 187 7.50 7.31 8.06
N LEU A 188 7.81 6.09 8.45
CA LEU A 188 7.78 5.61 9.84
C LEU A 188 9.13 5.78 10.55
N GLY A 189 10.21 5.75 9.77
CA GLY A 189 11.57 5.85 10.28
C GLY A 189 12.59 5.78 9.16
N TRP A 190 13.85 6.02 9.51
CA TRP A 190 14.96 5.99 8.57
C TRP A 190 16.25 5.49 9.22
N CYS A 191 17.21 5.02 8.44
CA CYS A 191 18.55 4.71 8.93
C CYS A 191 19.60 4.88 7.82
N PRO A 192 20.87 5.18 8.16
CA PRO A 192 21.97 5.11 7.21
C PRO A 192 22.20 3.66 6.77
N VAL A 193 22.60 3.46 5.53
CA VAL A 193 22.91 2.13 4.97
C VAL A 193 24.19 2.17 4.12
N PRO A 194 24.94 1.05 4.01
CA PRO A 194 26.15 1.01 3.19
C PRO A 194 25.83 1.19 1.70
N ILE A 195 26.77 1.73 0.92
CA ILE A 195 26.56 2.08 -0.49
C ILE A 195 26.13 0.88 -1.35
N GLY A 196 26.49 -0.36 -0.98
CA GLY A 196 26.05 -1.59 -1.65
C GLY A 196 24.67 -2.12 -1.24
N PHE A 197 24.00 -1.50 -0.27
CA PHE A 197 22.70 -1.95 0.22
C PHE A 197 21.62 -1.80 -0.86
N SER A 198 20.82 -2.84 -1.04
CA SER A 198 19.63 -2.80 -1.90
C SER A 198 18.42 -3.19 -1.08
N ALA A 199 17.41 -2.31 -1.00
CA ALA A 199 16.18 -2.64 -0.31
C ALA A 199 15.52 -3.92 -0.88
N ARG A 200 15.76 -4.24 -2.16
CA ARG A 200 15.31 -5.47 -2.80
C ARG A 200 16.16 -6.67 -2.41
N PHE A 201 17.46 -6.62 -2.71
CA PHE A 201 18.32 -7.81 -2.65
C PHE A 201 18.88 -8.08 -1.25
N SER A 202 18.95 -7.08 -0.39
CA SER A 202 19.39 -7.21 1.00
C SER A 202 18.26 -7.60 1.96
N CYS A 203 17.01 -7.64 1.50
CA CYS A 203 15.89 -8.06 2.34
C CYS A 203 15.83 -9.59 2.42
N LEU A 204 15.75 -10.10 3.65
CA LEU A 204 15.76 -11.50 3.98
C LEU A 204 14.37 -12.13 3.81
N ASN A 205 13.36 -11.52 4.42
CA ASN A 205 11.97 -11.99 4.39
C ASN A 205 10.98 -10.85 4.22
N ARG A 206 9.85 -11.15 3.60
CA ARG A 206 8.67 -10.29 3.54
C ARG A 206 7.52 -11.00 4.24
N GLU A 207 6.88 -10.32 5.18
CA GLU A 207 5.64 -10.79 5.79
C GLU A 207 4.45 -10.06 5.16
N TYR A 208 3.48 -10.82 4.68
CA TYR A 208 2.17 -10.32 4.28
C TYR A 208 1.11 -10.76 5.28
N LYS A 209 0.15 -9.86 5.55
CA LYS A 209 -1.09 -10.18 6.25
C LYS A 209 -2.27 -9.97 5.31
N TYR A 210 -3.16 -10.96 5.24
CA TYR A 210 -4.42 -10.86 4.52
C TYR A 210 -5.56 -10.95 5.53
N PHE A 211 -6.32 -9.87 5.68
CA PHE A 211 -7.46 -9.81 6.61
C PHE A 211 -8.73 -10.38 5.97
N PHE A 212 -9.53 -11.10 6.75
CA PHE A 212 -10.81 -11.62 6.29
C PHE A 212 -11.76 -11.90 7.46
N TRP A 213 -13.06 -11.92 7.18
CA TRP A 213 -14.06 -12.27 8.17
C TRP A 213 -14.26 -13.79 8.21
N GLU A 214 -14.29 -14.35 9.43
CA GLU A 214 -14.75 -15.71 9.68
C GLU A 214 -16.25 -15.77 9.41
N GLU A 215 -16.58 -16.15 8.19
CA GLU A 215 -17.93 -16.51 7.79
C GLU A 215 -18.14 -18.01 8.01
N SER A 216 -18.74 -18.73 7.07
CA SER A 216 -18.87 -20.19 7.10
C SER A 216 -17.62 -20.90 6.58
N LEU A 217 -16.42 -20.36 6.82
CA LEU A 217 -15.17 -20.92 6.30
C LEU A 217 -14.62 -22.02 7.22
N ASN A 218 -14.21 -23.14 6.64
CA ASN A 218 -13.48 -24.18 7.36
C ASN A 218 -12.01 -23.78 7.54
N LEU A 219 -11.72 -23.11 8.67
CA LEU A 219 -10.39 -22.60 8.99
C LEU A 219 -9.34 -23.70 9.19
N LEU A 220 -9.75 -24.89 9.67
CA LEU A 220 -8.84 -26.01 9.87
C LEU A 220 -8.31 -26.55 8.54
N GLU A 221 -9.18 -26.71 7.55
CA GLU A 221 -8.79 -27.14 6.21
C GLU A 221 -7.96 -26.07 5.50
N MET A 222 -8.31 -24.79 5.67
CA MET A 222 -7.50 -23.69 5.14
C MET A 222 -6.09 -23.66 5.75
N GLU A 223 -5.97 -23.84 7.06
CA GLU A 223 -4.68 -23.87 7.77
C GLU A 223 -3.83 -25.07 7.32
N SER A 224 -4.44 -26.25 7.22
CA SER A 224 -3.82 -27.47 6.73
C SER A 224 -3.31 -27.30 5.28
N ALA A 225 -4.16 -26.77 4.40
CA ALA A 225 -3.81 -26.50 3.00
C ALA A 225 -2.72 -25.43 2.88
N GLY A 226 -2.78 -24.37 3.67
CA GLY A 226 -1.81 -23.29 3.64
C GLY A 226 -0.41 -23.71 4.09
N LYS A 227 -0.31 -24.63 5.05
CA LYS A 227 0.98 -25.23 5.46
C LYS A 227 1.69 -25.97 4.34
N LYS A 228 0.96 -26.47 3.33
CA LYS A 228 1.56 -27.12 2.15
C LYS A 228 2.35 -26.14 1.27
N PHE A 229 2.13 -24.83 1.41
CA PHE A 229 2.94 -23.82 0.73
C PHE A 229 4.33 -23.65 1.33
N ILE A 230 4.57 -24.08 2.57
CA ILE A 230 5.87 -23.92 3.25
C ILE A 230 6.94 -24.74 2.51
N GLY A 231 8.11 -24.13 2.33
CA GLY A 231 9.21 -24.69 1.55
C GLY A 231 9.40 -24.02 0.19
N GLU A 232 10.26 -24.62 -0.64
CA GLU A 232 10.60 -24.10 -1.97
C GLU A 232 9.82 -24.81 -3.07
N HIS A 233 8.87 -24.11 -3.68
CA HIS A 233 7.98 -24.65 -4.71
C HIS A 233 7.95 -23.79 -5.96
N ASP A 234 7.49 -24.33 -7.08
CA ASP A 234 7.13 -23.56 -8.27
C ASP A 234 5.71 -23.01 -8.13
N PHE A 235 5.58 -21.69 -8.04
CA PHE A 235 4.31 -21.01 -7.78
C PHE A 235 3.63 -20.47 -9.05
N ARG A 236 3.97 -20.96 -10.25
CA ARG A 236 3.36 -20.49 -11.52
C ARG A 236 1.83 -20.59 -11.53
N ASN A 237 1.28 -21.64 -10.91
CA ASN A 237 -0.16 -21.86 -10.83
C ASN A 237 -0.83 -21.02 -9.73
N PHE A 238 -0.04 -20.26 -8.98
CA PHE A 238 -0.44 -19.35 -7.91
C PHE A 238 0.02 -17.92 -8.17
N CYS A 239 0.29 -17.52 -9.40
CA CYS A 239 0.64 -16.14 -9.72
C CYS A 239 -0.03 -15.69 -11.00
N LYS A 240 0.09 -14.40 -11.32
CA LYS A 240 -0.19 -13.95 -12.69
C LYS A 240 1.04 -14.24 -13.55
N MET A 241 0.83 -14.94 -14.66
CA MET A 241 1.92 -15.24 -15.59
C MET A 241 2.40 -13.95 -16.26
N ASP A 242 3.71 -13.76 -16.26
CA ASP A 242 4.41 -12.71 -16.99
C ASP A 242 5.61 -13.37 -17.67
N ALA A 243 5.31 -14.09 -18.76
CA ALA A 243 6.30 -14.90 -19.47
C ALA A 243 7.43 -14.08 -20.09
N LEU A 244 7.21 -12.76 -20.27
CA LEU A 244 8.19 -11.83 -20.81
C LEU A 244 9.26 -11.47 -19.78
N ASN A 245 8.87 -11.28 -18.51
CA ASN A 245 9.79 -10.79 -17.48
C ASN A 245 10.18 -11.84 -16.42
N VAL A 246 9.44 -12.96 -16.33
CA VAL A 246 9.64 -13.98 -15.31
C VAL A 246 9.92 -15.34 -15.93
N HIS A 247 11.12 -15.84 -15.69
CA HIS A 247 11.55 -17.19 -16.11
C HIS A 247 11.72 -18.15 -14.92
N ASN A 248 11.86 -17.62 -13.70
CA ASN A 248 11.96 -18.41 -12.48
C ASN A 248 10.74 -18.17 -11.59
N TYR A 249 9.91 -19.21 -11.48
CA TYR A 249 8.69 -19.24 -10.66
C TYR A 249 8.89 -19.90 -9.29
N ARG A 250 10.12 -20.35 -8.97
CA ARG A 250 10.41 -20.96 -7.67
C ARG A 250 10.54 -19.91 -6.58
N ARG A 251 9.80 -20.07 -5.49
CA ARG A 251 9.85 -19.18 -4.32
C ARG A 251 9.89 -20.03 -3.05
N CYS A 252 10.44 -19.46 -1.98
CA CYS A 252 10.48 -20.09 -0.67
C CYS A 252 9.54 -19.36 0.28
N VAL A 253 8.53 -20.06 0.78
CA VAL A 253 7.65 -19.61 1.86
C VAL A 253 8.21 -20.20 3.15
N SER A 254 8.60 -19.35 4.09
CA SER A 254 9.21 -19.75 5.36
C SER A 254 8.18 -20.03 6.44
N SER A 255 7.05 -19.32 6.42
CA SER A 255 6.01 -19.44 7.44
C SER A 255 4.63 -19.17 6.86
N PHE A 256 3.63 -19.88 7.41
CA PHE A 256 2.22 -19.69 7.12
C PHE A 256 1.42 -19.90 8.41
N GLU A 257 0.50 -19.00 8.71
CA GLU A 257 -0.34 -19.06 9.90
C GLU A 257 -1.70 -18.38 9.63
N ILE A 258 -2.78 -19.01 10.06
CA ILE A 258 -4.10 -18.38 10.19
C ILE A 258 -4.40 -18.18 11.68
N SER A 259 -4.58 -16.93 12.08
CA SER A 259 -4.89 -16.60 13.47
C SER A 259 -5.94 -15.49 13.57
N PRO A 260 -6.75 -15.49 14.65
CA PRO A 260 -7.69 -14.41 14.88
C PRO A 260 -6.90 -13.13 15.14
N THR A 261 -7.39 -11.98 14.68
CA THR A 261 -6.68 -10.72 14.94
C THR A 261 -6.66 -10.45 16.45
N ASP A 262 -5.47 -10.37 17.03
CA ASP A 262 -5.31 -10.21 18.48
C ASP A 262 -6.01 -8.95 19.01
N SER A 263 -6.77 -9.17 20.07
CA SER A 263 -7.69 -8.26 20.75
C SER A 263 -7.01 -7.47 21.88
N SER A 264 -5.68 -7.56 22.02
CA SER A 264 -4.93 -6.88 23.08
C SER A 264 -5.05 -5.35 23.03
N VAL A 265 -5.30 -4.76 21.86
CA VAL A 265 -5.63 -3.34 21.72
C VAL A 265 -7.15 -3.13 21.85
N ARG A 266 -7.59 -2.34 22.85
CA ARG A 266 -9.02 -2.06 23.14
C ARG A 266 -9.82 -1.60 21.91
N THR A 267 -9.16 -0.90 20.99
CA THR A 267 -9.74 -0.44 19.71
C THR A 267 -9.99 -1.59 18.73
N ILE A 268 -9.08 -2.56 18.65
CA ILE A 268 -9.22 -3.73 17.76
C ILE A 268 -10.35 -4.64 18.26
N LYS A 269 -10.66 -4.67 19.57
CA LYS A 269 -11.79 -5.47 20.09
C LYS A 269 -13.12 -5.16 19.41
N TYR A 270 -13.37 -3.90 19.05
CA TYR A 270 -14.61 -3.51 18.37
C TYR A 270 -14.62 -3.87 16.87
N PHE A 271 -13.45 -4.04 16.25
CA PHE A 271 -13.31 -4.45 14.84
C PHE A 271 -13.03 -5.93 14.66
N ALA A 272 -12.59 -6.59 15.72
CA ALA A 272 -12.36 -8.02 15.74
C ALA A 272 -13.68 -8.78 15.66
N ARG A 273 -14.83 -8.13 15.92
CA ARG A 273 -16.15 -8.75 15.81
C ARG A 273 -17.14 -7.82 15.11
N PHE A 274 -17.84 -8.33 14.11
CA PHE A 274 -18.95 -7.65 13.44
C PHE A 274 -20.08 -8.65 13.24
N GLU A 275 -21.29 -8.34 13.76
CA GLU A 275 -22.44 -9.26 13.72
C GLU A 275 -22.13 -10.67 14.26
N GLY A 276 -21.26 -10.79 15.27
CA GLY A 276 -20.83 -12.07 15.83
C GLY A 276 -19.76 -12.81 15.01
N LYS A 277 -19.39 -12.31 13.82
CA LYS A 277 -18.27 -12.83 13.01
C LYS A 277 -16.95 -12.27 13.49
N GLN A 278 -15.93 -13.11 13.64
CA GLN A 278 -14.61 -12.71 14.07
C GLN A 278 -13.73 -12.30 12.88
N LEU A 279 -12.87 -11.30 13.05
CA LEU A 279 -11.84 -10.95 12.06
C LEU A 279 -10.60 -11.83 12.26
N TRP A 280 -10.10 -12.36 11.16
CA TRP A 280 -8.93 -13.22 11.08
C TRP A 280 -7.88 -12.66 10.13
N ALA A 281 -6.66 -13.14 10.27
CA ALA A 281 -5.57 -12.83 9.37
C ALA A 281 -4.87 -14.11 8.91
N ILE A 282 -4.60 -14.19 7.60
CA ILE A 282 -3.62 -15.11 7.03
C ILE A 282 -2.28 -14.38 7.03
N LYS A 283 -1.30 -14.90 7.75
CA LYS A 283 0.08 -14.42 7.77
C LYS A 283 0.93 -15.35 6.90
N ILE A 284 1.64 -14.76 5.94
CA ILE A 284 2.53 -15.50 5.04
C ILE A 284 3.89 -14.81 5.01
N GLU A 285 4.95 -15.55 5.28
CA GLU A 285 6.33 -15.08 5.20
C GLU A 285 7.10 -15.84 4.12
N GLY A 286 7.98 -15.13 3.43
CA GLY A 286 8.87 -15.76 2.47
C GLY A 286 9.94 -14.81 1.95
N SER A 287 10.92 -15.37 1.25
CA SER A 287 12.06 -14.61 0.76
C SER A 287 11.65 -13.60 -0.33
N ALA A 288 10.78 -14.01 -1.24
CA ALA A 288 10.19 -13.17 -2.27
C ALA A 288 8.88 -13.77 -2.77
N PHE A 289 8.04 -12.92 -3.39
CA PHE A 289 6.76 -13.34 -3.98
C PHE A 289 6.69 -12.90 -5.45
N LEU A 290 6.05 -13.74 -6.27
CA LEU A 290 5.71 -13.45 -7.67
C LEU A 290 4.57 -12.44 -7.75
N TRP A 291 4.35 -11.91 -8.95
CA TRP A 291 3.25 -11.00 -9.21
C TRP A 291 1.91 -11.68 -8.87
N HIS A 292 1.09 -11.02 -8.05
CA HIS A 292 -0.20 -11.51 -7.56
C HIS A 292 -0.14 -12.79 -6.70
N GLN A 293 1.05 -13.25 -6.28
CA GLN A 293 1.19 -14.60 -5.70
C GLN A 293 0.32 -14.81 -4.47
N VAL A 294 0.46 -13.94 -3.47
CA VAL A 294 -0.24 -14.05 -2.19
C VAL A 294 -1.75 -14.04 -2.39
N ARG A 295 -2.28 -13.17 -3.26
CA ARG A 295 -3.72 -13.08 -3.53
C ARG A 295 -4.26 -14.32 -4.25
N CYS A 296 -3.46 -14.95 -5.10
CA CYS A 296 -3.83 -16.19 -5.76
C CYS A 296 -3.82 -17.38 -4.77
N MET A 297 -2.81 -17.46 -3.90
CA MET A 297 -2.79 -18.43 -2.79
C MET A 297 -4.04 -18.30 -1.92
N VAL A 298 -4.36 -17.07 -1.48
CA VAL A 298 -5.55 -16.79 -0.66
C VAL A 298 -6.85 -17.14 -1.39
N ALA A 299 -6.95 -16.90 -2.70
CA ALA A 299 -8.13 -17.27 -3.46
C ALA A 299 -8.42 -18.78 -3.43
N VAL A 300 -7.38 -19.60 -3.59
CA VAL A 300 -7.50 -21.06 -3.52
C VAL A 300 -7.84 -21.51 -2.10
N LEU A 301 -7.23 -20.90 -1.09
CA LEU A 301 -7.58 -21.15 0.31
C LEU A 301 -9.06 -20.83 0.60
N PHE A 302 -9.62 -19.75 0.06
CA PHE A 302 -11.05 -19.47 0.22
C PHE A 302 -11.95 -20.50 -0.45
N MET A 303 -11.57 -21.03 -1.62
CA MET A 303 -12.33 -22.13 -2.23
C MET A 303 -12.29 -23.39 -1.36
N ILE A 304 -11.17 -23.69 -0.72
CA ILE A 304 -11.04 -24.80 0.25
C ILE A 304 -11.90 -24.53 1.50
N GLY A 305 -11.79 -23.34 2.09
CA GLY A 305 -12.58 -22.95 3.25
C GLY A 305 -14.09 -22.96 2.98
N GLN A 306 -14.52 -22.68 1.75
CA GLN A 306 -15.91 -22.78 1.31
C GLN A 306 -16.38 -24.21 1.03
N GLY A 307 -15.49 -25.20 1.08
CA GLY A 307 -15.78 -26.60 0.75
C GLY A 307 -15.90 -26.87 -0.75
N PHE A 308 -15.45 -25.94 -1.59
CA PHE A 308 -15.49 -26.07 -3.05
C PHE A 308 -14.31 -26.84 -3.62
N GLU A 309 -13.18 -26.86 -2.90
CA GLU A 309 -11.98 -27.61 -3.27
C GLU A 309 -11.45 -28.39 -2.08
N SER A 310 -10.78 -29.50 -2.36
CA SER A 310 -10.08 -30.31 -1.36
C SER A 310 -8.70 -29.70 -1.05
N PRO A 311 -8.17 -29.81 0.19
CA PRO A 311 -6.81 -29.36 0.54
C PRO A 311 -5.70 -29.93 -0.36
N GLU A 312 -5.91 -31.10 -0.95
CA GLU A 312 -4.98 -31.78 -1.86
C GLU A 312 -4.80 -30.99 -3.16
N VAL A 313 -5.71 -30.08 -3.51
CA VAL A 313 -5.59 -29.23 -4.69
C VAL A 313 -4.30 -28.41 -4.65
N ILE A 314 -3.81 -28.04 -3.46
CA ILE A 314 -2.55 -27.32 -3.32
C ILE A 314 -1.38 -28.17 -3.83
N ASP A 315 -1.32 -29.45 -3.46
CA ASP A 315 -0.27 -30.37 -3.94
C ASP A 315 -0.33 -30.53 -5.45
N VAL A 316 -1.55 -30.64 -6.01
CA VAL A 316 -1.76 -30.76 -7.46
C VAL A 316 -1.30 -29.52 -8.22
N LEU A 317 -1.52 -28.34 -7.66
CA LEU A 317 -1.16 -27.06 -8.28
C LEU A 317 0.33 -26.71 -8.12
N LEU A 318 0.98 -27.15 -7.04
CA LEU A 318 2.43 -26.98 -6.87
C LEU A 318 3.23 -27.97 -7.72
N ASP A 319 2.65 -29.12 -8.07
CA ASP A 319 3.23 -30.09 -8.99
C ASP A 319 3.06 -29.67 -10.47
N THR A 320 4.15 -29.24 -11.09
CA THR A 320 4.16 -28.76 -12.48
C THR A 320 4.00 -29.87 -13.52
N ASP A 321 4.27 -31.13 -13.16
CA ASP A 321 4.08 -32.27 -14.06
C ASP A 321 2.59 -32.63 -14.15
N ARG A 322 1.89 -32.54 -13.01
CA ARG A 322 0.44 -32.76 -12.92
C ARG A 322 -0.35 -31.57 -13.44
N THR A 323 0.09 -30.35 -13.14
CA THR A 323 -0.58 -29.12 -13.57
C THR A 323 0.36 -28.22 -14.34
N ARG A 324 0.47 -28.47 -15.64
CA ARG A 324 1.35 -27.71 -16.53
C ARG A 324 0.90 -26.26 -16.74
N ARG A 325 -0.40 -25.98 -16.59
CA ARG A 325 -0.98 -24.66 -16.82
C ARG A 325 -1.94 -24.27 -15.71
N LYS A 326 -1.89 -22.98 -15.36
CA LYS A 326 -2.73 -22.40 -14.32
C LYS A 326 -4.21 -22.54 -14.68
N PRO A 327 -5.03 -23.20 -13.84
CA PRO A 327 -6.47 -23.21 -14.04
C PRO A 327 -7.05 -21.81 -13.78
N GLN A 328 -8.16 -21.49 -14.44
CA GLN A 328 -8.81 -20.21 -14.24
C GLN A 328 -9.48 -20.10 -12.87
N TYR A 329 -9.09 -19.09 -12.10
CA TYR A 329 -9.80 -18.68 -10.89
C TYR A 329 -9.65 -17.18 -10.64
N THR A 330 -10.64 -16.60 -9.97
CA THR A 330 -10.61 -15.19 -9.61
C THR A 330 -9.71 -15.01 -8.40
N MET A 331 -8.72 -14.15 -8.53
CA MET A 331 -7.80 -13.78 -7.47
C MET A 331 -8.53 -13.05 -6.32
N ALA A 332 -8.06 -13.23 -5.08
CA ALA A 332 -8.64 -12.58 -3.92
C ALA A 332 -8.54 -11.05 -4.01
N PRO A 333 -9.49 -10.28 -3.43
CA PRO A 333 -9.43 -8.81 -3.42
C PRO A 333 -8.12 -8.22 -2.91
N GLU A 334 -7.72 -7.05 -3.42
CA GLU A 334 -6.46 -6.38 -3.06
C GLU A 334 -6.51 -5.66 -1.70
N ILE A 335 -7.66 -5.10 -1.34
CA ILE A 335 -7.81 -4.20 -0.19
C ILE A 335 -7.37 -4.86 1.14
N PRO A 336 -7.71 -6.13 1.43
CA PRO A 336 -7.34 -6.75 2.70
C PRO A 336 -5.88 -7.20 2.79
N LEU A 337 -5.12 -7.11 1.70
CA LEU A 337 -3.72 -7.48 1.68
C LEU A 337 -2.83 -6.32 2.15
N VAL A 338 -1.95 -6.61 3.11
CA VAL A 338 -0.99 -5.67 3.67
C VAL A 338 0.40 -6.27 3.66
N LEU A 339 1.37 -5.56 3.05
CA LEU A 339 2.79 -5.82 3.29
C LEU A 339 3.10 -5.38 4.73
N HIS A 340 3.26 -6.33 5.64
CA HIS A 340 3.38 -6.08 7.07
C HIS A 340 4.80 -5.69 7.46
N SER A 341 5.80 -6.45 7.01
CA SER A 341 7.20 -6.21 7.35
C SER A 341 8.14 -6.66 6.24
N CYS A 342 9.33 -6.06 6.24
CA CYS A 342 10.47 -6.47 5.44
C CYS A 342 11.65 -6.59 6.39
N GLU A 343 12.24 -7.78 6.46
CA GLU A 343 13.33 -8.11 7.36
C GLU A 343 14.67 -7.85 6.69
N PHE A 344 15.62 -7.28 7.44
CA PHE A 344 16.96 -6.96 6.99
C PHE A 344 17.95 -7.21 8.11
N GLU A 345 19.15 -7.61 7.74
CA GLU A 345 20.24 -7.75 8.69
C GLU A 345 20.69 -6.38 9.22
N ASN A 346 20.75 -6.24 10.55
CA ASN A 346 21.34 -5.09 11.25
C ASN A 346 20.73 -3.69 10.94
N LEU A 347 19.51 -3.59 10.39
CA LEU A 347 18.84 -2.30 10.21
C LEU A 347 18.06 -1.88 11.47
N LYS A 348 18.40 -0.71 12.01
CA LYS A 348 17.67 -0.06 13.11
C LYS A 348 17.10 1.27 12.63
N PHE A 349 15.80 1.30 12.37
CA PHE A 349 15.11 2.51 11.92
C PHE A 349 14.92 3.49 13.09
N ASN A 350 15.40 4.71 12.90
CA ASN A 350 15.27 5.81 13.84
C ASN A 350 14.08 6.70 13.48
N CYS A 351 13.44 7.24 14.51
CA CYS A 351 12.35 8.21 14.40
C CYS A 351 12.43 9.13 15.63
N SER A 352 12.43 10.45 15.42
CA SER A 352 12.43 11.41 16.53
C SER A 352 11.17 11.26 17.38
N SER A 353 11.26 11.60 18.67
CA SER A 353 10.12 11.48 19.59
C SER A 353 8.92 12.29 19.08
N GLU A 354 9.17 13.51 18.61
CA GLU A 354 8.17 14.41 18.06
C GLU A 354 7.54 13.86 16.78
N ALA A 355 8.34 13.33 15.85
CA ALA A 355 7.81 12.73 14.63
C ALA A 355 7.00 11.46 14.94
N GLY A 356 7.47 10.64 15.88
CA GLY A 356 6.77 9.45 16.35
C GLY A 356 5.43 9.78 17.02
N GLN A 357 5.37 10.85 17.83
CA GLN A 357 4.12 11.33 18.42
C GLN A 357 3.15 11.84 17.34
N ALA A 358 3.63 12.67 16.41
CA ALA A 358 2.81 13.16 15.30
C ALA A 358 2.23 12.03 14.44
N LEU A 359 3.01 10.96 14.20
CA LEU A 359 2.54 9.75 13.52
C LEU A 359 1.42 9.05 14.29
N ARG A 360 1.60 8.84 15.61
CA ARG A 360 0.58 8.21 16.45
C ARG A 360 -0.71 9.01 16.46
N GLU A 361 -0.62 10.33 16.62
CA GLU A 361 -1.78 11.23 16.57
C GLU A 361 -2.48 11.20 15.22
N HIS A 362 -1.72 11.23 14.11
CA HIS A 362 -2.25 11.10 12.75
C HIS A 362 -3.04 9.80 12.57
N LEU A 363 -2.45 8.66 12.92
CA LEU A 363 -3.08 7.36 12.77
C LEU A 363 -4.30 7.19 13.68
N THR A 364 -4.25 7.78 14.88
CA THR A 364 -5.39 7.79 15.81
C THR A 364 -6.56 8.57 15.20
N LYS A 365 -6.30 9.75 14.62
CA LYS A 365 -7.32 10.55 13.92
C LYS A 365 -7.90 9.82 12.71
N GLN A 366 -7.06 9.16 11.92
CA GLN A 366 -7.53 8.34 10.79
C GLN A 366 -8.45 7.20 11.29
N CYS A 367 -8.03 6.48 12.33
CA CYS A 367 -8.82 5.42 12.92
C CYS A 367 -10.16 5.95 13.46
N GLN A 368 -10.17 7.10 14.15
CA GLN A 368 -11.40 7.76 14.61
C GLN A 368 -12.35 8.10 13.46
N ALA A 369 -11.84 8.60 12.33
CA ALA A 369 -12.66 8.89 11.16
C ALA A 369 -13.34 7.64 10.60
N TYR A 370 -12.63 6.50 10.53
CA TYR A 370 -13.23 5.22 10.12
C TYR A 370 -14.25 4.68 11.13
N HIS A 371 -14.05 4.88 12.43
CA HIS A 371 -15.08 4.54 13.42
C HIS A 371 -16.36 5.36 13.23
N LEU A 372 -16.22 6.67 13.00
CA LEU A 372 -17.36 7.53 12.72
C LEU A 372 -18.10 7.06 11.47
N GLN A 373 -17.37 6.73 10.41
CA GLN A 373 -17.95 6.21 9.18
C GLN A 373 -18.67 4.87 9.41
N ALA A 374 -18.08 3.97 10.19
CA ALA A 374 -18.71 2.71 10.57
C ALA A 374 -20.00 2.93 11.37
N ALA A 375 -20.02 3.89 12.31
CA ALA A 375 -21.22 4.25 13.07
C ALA A 375 -22.33 4.80 12.15
N ILE A 376 -21.99 5.64 11.17
CA ILE A 376 -22.95 6.12 10.16
C ILE A 376 -23.56 4.95 9.36
N PHE A 377 -22.73 3.97 8.98
CA PHE A 377 -23.24 2.78 8.29
C PHE A 377 -24.14 1.93 9.18
N GLN A 378 -23.85 1.82 10.48
CA GLN A 378 -24.72 1.14 11.42
C GLN A 378 -26.08 1.83 11.55
N GLU A 379 -26.11 3.16 11.65
CA GLU A 379 -27.37 3.92 11.62
C GLU A 379 -28.14 3.70 10.31
N ALA A 380 -27.45 3.68 9.17
CA ALA A 380 -28.07 3.39 7.88
C ALA A 380 -28.65 1.97 7.82
N LEU A 381 -27.96 0.98 8.39
CA LEU A 381 -28.46 -0.40 8.47
C LEU A 381 -29.71 -0.51 9.35
N LEU A 382 -29.77 0.22 10.47
CA LEU A 382 -30.94 0.25 11.35
C LEU A 382 -32.13 0.95 10.69
N ALA A 383 -31.89 1.94 9.84
CA ALA A 383 -32.93 2.65 9.09
C ALA A 383 -33.51 1.83 7.92
N CYS A 384 -32.86 0.75 7.50
CA CYS A 384 -33.41 -0.17 6.51
C CYS A 384 -34.67 -0.83 7.08
N LEU A 385 -35.84 -0.53 6.48
CA LEU A 385 -37.11 -1.15 6.88
C LEU A 385 -37.00 -2.68 6.77
N PRO A 386 -37.59 -3.44 7.71
CA PRO A 386 -37.74 -4.87 7.52
C PRO A 386 -38.58 -5.10 6.26
N THR A 387 -38.04 -5.81 5.28
CA THR A 387 -38.84 -6.32 4.17
C THR A 387 -39.92 -7.22 4.77
N SER A 388 -41.16 -6.77 4.75
CA SER A 388 -42.34 -7.48 5.22
C SER A 388 -42.57 -8.75 4.38
N THR A 389 -41.80 -9.81 4.65
CA THR A 389 -41.98 -11.17 4.13
C THR A 389 -41.28 -12.25 4.95
N ASP A 390 -40.92 -12.01 6.22
CA ASP A 390 -40.24 -13.03 7.05
C ASP A 390 -41.12 -13.68 8.13
N GLN A 391 -42.45 -13.69 7.93
CA GLN A 391 -43.35 -14.52 8.74
C GLN A 391 -44.47 -15.14 7.89
N SER A 392 -44.13 -16.19 7.13
CA SER A 392 -44.97 -17.39 7.00
C SER A 392 -44.26 -18.47 6.17
N THR A 393 -44.00 -19.62 6.82
CA THR A 393 -43.96 -20.99 6.26
C THR A 393 -42.90 -21.36 5.22
N SER A 394 -41.98 -22.22 5.66
CA SER A 394 -41.55 -23.50 5.04
C SER A 394 -41.31 -23.55 3.52
N ASN A 395 -40.08 -23.98 3.17
CA ASN A 395 -39.73 -24.64 1.92
C ASN A 395 -40.24 -23.96 0.64
N ASN A 396 -39.53 -22.92 0.22
CA ASN A 396 -39.09 -22.85 -1.17
C ASN A 396 -37.80 -22.05 -1.19
N GLY A 397 -36.68 -22.79 -1.24
CA GLY A 397 -35.40 -22.19 -1.55
C GLY A 397 -35.52 -21.51 -2.90
N ALA A 398 -35.64 -20.18 -2.89
CA ALA A 398 -35.12 -19.38 -3.97
C ALA A 398 -33.61 -19.64 -3.96
N ILE A 399 -33.23 -20.74 -4.61
CA ILE A 399 -31.87 -20.98 -5.05
C ILE A 399 -31.56 -19.76 -5.90
N LYS A 400 -30.94 -18.72 -5.30
CA LYS A 400 -29.96 -17.94 -6.04
C LYS A 400 -29.16 -19.02 -6.73
N LYS A 401 -29.27 -19.13 -8.05
CA LYS A 401 -28.43 -20.03 -8.84
C LYS A 401 -27.01 -19.59 -8.52
N LYS A 402 -26.43 -20.10 -7.42
CA LYS A 402 -25.01 -20.11 -7.19
C LYS A 402 -24.54 -20.83 -8.43
N ALA A 403 -23.85 -20.10 -9.31
CA ALA A 403 -23.20 -20.72 -10.45
C ALA A 403 -22.52 -21.97 -9.90
N ALA A 404 -22.86 -23.14 -10.44
CA ALA A 404 -22.35 -24.40 -9.93
C ALA A 404 -20.82 -24.28 -9.89
N HIS A 405 -20.22 -24.43 -8.72
CA HIS A 405 -18.76 -24.38 -8.62
C HIS A 405 -18.20 -25.49 -9.49
N ILE A 406 -17.39 -25.11 -10.47
CA ILE A 406 -16.66 -26.04 -11.32
C ILE A 406 -15.31 -26.27 -10.65
N PRO A 407 -14.95 -27.52 -10.26
CA PRO A 407 -13.66 -27.81 -9.65
C PRO A 407 -12.48 -27.29 -10.48
N LEU A 408 -11.42 -26.79 -9.84
CA LEU A 408 -10.27 -26.17 -10.50
C LEU A 408 -9.68 -27.05 -11.61
N MET A 409 -9.57 -28.36 -11.35
CA MET A 409 -9.03 -29.33 -12.31
C MET A 409 -9.92 -29.60 -13.52
N SER A 410 -11.17 -29.10 -13.51
CA SER A 410 -12.12 -29.20 -14.62
C SER A 410 -12.32 -27.87 -15.37
N ARG A 411 -11.59 -26.82 -14.99
CA ARG A 411 -11.68 -25.51 -15.64
C ARG A 411 -10.73 -25.39 -16.83
N PRO A 412 -11.04 -24.51 -17.80
CA PRO A 412 -10.06 -24.09 -18.79
C PRO A 412 -8.80 -23.57 -18.13
N THR A 413 -7.66 -23.81 -18.75
CA THR A 413 -6.36 -23.30 -18.31
C THR A 413 -6.02 -22.00 -19.04
N GLU A 414 -5.22 -21.14 -18.41
CA GLU A 414 -4.70 -19.94 -19.05
C GLU A 414 -3.81 -20.32 -20.25
N ARG A 415 -3.93 -19.57 -21.35
CA ARG A 415 -3.05 -19.74 -22.52
C ARG A 415 -1.63 -19.29 -22.14
N CYS A 416 -0.62 -20.04 -22.55
CA CYS A 416 0.78 -19.69 -22.34
C CYS A 416 1.32 -19.03 -23.62
N ASP A 417 1.78 -17.78 -23.54
CA ASP A 417 2.34 -17.04 -24.69
C ASP A 417 3.59 -17.71 -25.30
N GLN A 418 4.22 -18.66 -24.58
CA GLN A 418 5.36 -19.42 -25.08
C GLN A 418 5.01 -20.37 -26.22
N GLU A 419 3.77 -20.87 -26.30
CA GLU A 419 3.36 -21.77 -27.38
C GLU A 419 3.15 -21.03 -28.70
N GLU A 420 2.75 -19.75 -28.67
CA GLU A 420 2.67 -18.95 -29.90
C GLU A 420 4.05 -18.68 -30.49
N ALA A 421 5.07 -18.44 -29.67
CA ALA A 421 6.45 -18.28 -30.16
C ALA A 421 7.00 -19.57 -30.81
N TYR A 422 6.63 -20.75 -30.30
CA TYR A 422 7.05 -22.05 -30.84
C TYR A 422 6.23 -22.48 -32.08
N VAL A 423 4.95 -22.14 -32.13
CA VAL A 423 4.10 -22.38 -33.31
C VAL A 423 4.48 -21.45 -34.47
N ILE A 424 4.92 -20.22 -34.18
CA ILE A 424 5.42 -19.29 -35.20
C ILE A 424 6.81 -19.73 -35.74
N SER A 425 7.64 -20.42 -34.96
CA SER A 425 8.95 -20.90 -35.45
C SER A 425 8.88 -22.18 -36.30
N ASN A 426 7.78 -22.95 -36.21
CA ASN A 426 7.66 -24.27 -36.86
C ASN A 426 6.72 -24.30 -38.08
N HIS A 427 6.09 -23.18 -38.45
CA HIS A 427 5.39 -23.05 -39.72
C HIS A 427 6.14 -22.10 -40.67
N HIS A 428 7.26 -22.61 -41.20
CA HIS A 428 7.82 -22.17 -42.47
C HIS A 428 7.52 -23.23 -43.53
N ASP A 429 6.24 -23.41 -43.84
CA ASP A 429 5.80 -24.14 -45.04
C ASP A 429 4.74 -23.32 -45.77
N ILE A 430 5.23 -22.61 -46.79
CA ILE A 430 4.63 -22.31 -48.10
C ILE A 430 3.08 -22.34 -48.13
N ILE A 431 2.46 -21.17 -47.93
CA ILE A 431 1.21 -20.82 -48.62
C ILE A 431 1.36 -19.41 -49.19
N HIS A 432 1.54 -19.34 -50.50
CA HIS A 432 1.41 -18.14 -51.32
C HIS A 432 -0.06 -17.69 -51.31
N LEU A 433 -0.37 -16.51 -50.76
CA LEU A 433 -1.54 -15.69 -51.12
C LEU A 433 -1.25 -14.20 -50.79
N PRO A 434 -1.96 -13.24 -51.44
CA PRO A 434 -1.34 -12.10 -52.10
C PRO A 434 -1.18 -10.85 -51.21
N SER A 435 -0.24 -10.01 -51.64
CA SER A 435 -0.02 -8.62 -51.28
C SER A 435 -1.27 -7.87 -50.78
N PHE A 436 -1.32 -7.60 -49.47
CA PHE A 436 -2.12 -6.54 -48.90
C PHE A 436 -1.26 -5.64 -48.00
N SER A 437 -1.27 -4.38 -48.40
CA SER A 437 -0.76 -3.12 -47.84
C SER A 437 -0.13 -3.12 -46.44
N VAL A 438 1.12 -2.67 -46.43
CA VAL A 438 1.89 -2.15 -45.30
C VAL A 438 1.22 -0.88 -44.78
N GLU A 439 0.32 -0.96 -43.79
CA GLU A 439 -0.13 0.24 -43.06
C GLU A 439 -0.76 0.00 -41.66
N VAL A 440 -0.73 -1.21 -41.09
CA VAL A 440 -1.40 -1.49 -39.80
C VAL A 440 -0.44 -1.86 -38.65
N VAL A 441 0.87 -1.95 -38.90
CA VAL A 441 1.85 -2.34 -37.87
C VAL A 441 2.46 -1.15 -37.11
N GLU A 442 2.33 0.09 -37.60
CA GLU A 442 2.93 1.27 -36.95
C GLU A 442 2.07 1.95 -35.87
N THR A 443 0.80 1.55 -35.68
CA THR A 443 -0.07 2.21 -34.68
C THR A 443 -0.10 1.53 -33.30
N LEU A 444 0.52 0.35 -33.15
CA LEU A 444 0.51 -0.40 -31.87
C LEU A 444 1.82 -0.31 -31.05
N MET A 445 2.82 0.44 -31.50
CA MET A 445 4.13 0.58 -30.82
C MET A 445 4.35 1.93 -30.10
N LEU A 446 3.32 2.79 -29.98
CA LEU A 446 3.46 4.11 -29.33
C LEU A 446 2.55 4.36 -28.11
N GLN A 447 2.02 3.30 -27.48
CA GLN A 447 1.46 3.41 -26.13
C GLN A 447 1.84 2.20 -25.26
N LYS A 448 2.95 2.33 -24.53
CA LYS A 448 3.16 1.77 -23.17
C LYS A 448 4.42 2.31 -22.52
#